data_AF-A0A0Q4RQZ1-F1
#
_entry.id   AF-A0A0Q4RQZ1-F1
#
_cell.length_a   1.000
_cell.length_b   1.000
_cell.length_c   1.000
_cell.angle_alpha   90.00
_cell.angle_beta   90.00
_cell.angle_gamma   90.00
#
_symmetry.space_group_name_H-M   'P 1'
#
loop_
_entity.id
_entity.type
_entity.pdbx_description
1 polymer ?
#
loop_
_entity_poly.entity_id
_entity_poly.type
_entity_poly.pdbx_seq_one_letter_code
_entity_poly.pdbx_strand_id
1 'polypeptide(L)'
;MDLETAMMAVQSNRANLLEAQLKDQISSVQAKNDQISKLNQLLGSLNKAAAGVASDAKAGDKVNLASTAAEIKTAAQSANITLPTELGGGTKAADANKGQLDGFIQQVKSQIDSMSNSQQMDMLRLQSLSNKRNEARCRTAAVPSSATCAEINHHRFFEGLHHVDCWQ
;
A
#
# COMPACT_ATOMS: atom_id res chain seq x y z
N MET A 1 31.39 35.27 -8.46
CA MET A 1 30.53 34.08 -8.25
C MET A 1 31.43 33.02 -7.65
N ASP A 2 31.40 32.93 -6.33
CA ASP A 2 32.37 32.18 -5.53
C ASP A 2 32.07 30.66 -5.56
N LEU A 3 33.11 29.83 -5.44
CA LEU A 3 33.02 28.37 -5.46
C LEU A 3 32.11 27.87 -4.32
N GLU A 4 32.07 28.60 -3.22
CA GLU A 4 31.19 28.35 -2.06
C GLU A 4 29.71 28.59 -2.37
N THR A 5 29.38 29.64 -3.14
CA THR A 5 28.01 29.88 -3.61
C THR A 5 27.57 28.78 -4.59
N ALA A 6 28.48 28.33 -5.45
CA ALA A 6 28.22 27.22 -6.36
C ALA A 6 28.03 25.90 -5.59
N MET A 7 28.80 25.65 -4.53
CA MET A 7 28.67 24.44 -3.71
C MET A 7 27.37 24.43 -2.90
N MET A 8 26.99 25.56 -2.30
CA MET A 8 25.71 25.71 -1.59
C MET A 8 24.51 25.56 -2.55
N ALA A 9 24.63 26.04 -3.79
CA ALA A 9 23.62 25.84 -4.83
C ALA A 9 23.49 24.35 -5.23
N VAL A 10 24.60 23.62 -5.39
CA VAL A 10 24.57 22.18 -5.70
C VAL A 10 23.99 21.36 -4.56
N GLN A 11 24.30 21.71 -3.31
CA GLN A 11 23.74 21.03 -2.15
C GLN A 11 22.24 21.32 -1.98
N SER A 12 21.79 22.55 -2.24
CA SER A 12 20.37 22.93 -2.31
C SER A 12 19.63 22.15 -3.40
N ASN A 13 20.21 22.05 -4.60
CA ASN A 13 19.63 21.29 -5.71
C ASN A 13 19.51 19.79 -5.40
N ARG A 14 20.49 19.19 -4.70
CA ARG A 14 20.43 17.79 -4.27
C ARG A 14 19.34 17.56 -3.22
N ALA A 15 19.18 18.48 -2.26
CA ALA A 15 18.12 18.39 -1.26
C ALA A 15 16.73 18.46 -1.91
N ASN A 16 16.54 19.38 -2.87
CA ASN A 16 15.27 19.54 -3.59
C ASN A 16 14.92 18.29 -4.42
N LEU A 17 15.90 17.68 -5.10
CA LEU A 17 15.70 16.45 -5.86
C LEU A 17 15.35 15.25 -4.95
N LEU A 18 16.02 15.12 -3.81
CA LEU A 18 15.73 14.07 -2.83
C LEU A 18 14.33 14.25 -2.20
N GLU A 19 13.90 15.49 -1.95
CA GLU A 19 12.56 15.78 -1.44
C GLU A 19 11.46 15.42 -2.46
N ALA A 20 11.69 15.73 -3.74
CA ALA A 20 10.78 15.34 -4.82
C ALA A 20 10.65 13.81 -4.93
N GLN A 21 11.78 13.09 -4.94
CA GLN A 21 11.79 11.63 -4.98
C GLN A 21 11.13 10.99 -3.74
N LEU A 22 11.33 11.58 -2.56
CA LEU A 22 10.68 11.13 -1.33
C LEU A 22 9.17 11.35 -1.40
N LYS A 23 8.72 12.52 -1.91
CA LYS A 23 7.30 12.81 -2.10
C LYS A 23 6.64 11.82 -3.07
N ASP A 24 7.27 11.57 -4.21
CA ASP A 24 6.76 10.62 -5.20
C ASP A 24 6.69 9.19 -4.64
N GLN A 25 7.72 8.77 -3.89
CA GLN A 25 7.68 7.47 -3.21
C GLN A 25 6.60 7.39 -2.13
N ILE A 26 6.39 8.44 -1.33
CA ILE A 26 5.31 8.47 -0.34
C ILE A 26 3.95 8.35 -1.03
N SER A 27 3.71 9.13 -2.09
CA SER A 27 2.46 9.05 -2.86
C SER A 27 2.26 7.68 -3.48
N SER A 28 3.32 7.05 -3.99
CA SER A 28 3.25 5.67 -4.49
C SER A 28 2.95 4.67 -3.38
N VAL A 29 3.52 4.81 -2.19
CA VAL A 29 3.25 3.92 -1.06
C VAL A 29 1.83 4.10 -0.54
N GLN A 30 1.30 5.33 -0.51
CA GLN A 30 -0.09 5.61 -0.17
C GLN A 30 -1.05 4.96 -1.17
N ALA A 31 -0.83 5.17 -2.47
CA ALA A 31 -1.65 4.56 -3.51
C ALA A 31 -1.65 3.03 -3.44
N LYS A 32 -0.48 2.42 -3.16
CA LYS A 32 -0.37 0.97 -2.94
C LYS A 32 -1.09 0.52 -1.67
N ASN A 33 -1.02 1.27 -0.57
CA ASN A 33 -1.78 0.99 0.65
C ASN A 33 -3.29 0.99 0.38
N ASP A 34 -3.78 1.99 -0.34
CA ASP A 34 -5.19 2.09 -0.71
C ASP A 34 -5.62 0.91 -1.60
N GLN A 35 -4.80 0.55 -2.58
CA GLN A 35 -5.03 -0.62 -3.44
C GLN A 35 -5.05 -1.93 -2.64
N ILE A 36 -4.07 -2.15 -1.76
CA ILE A 36 -4.01 -3.35 -0.90
C ILE A 36 -5.26 -3.43 -0.01
N SER A 37 -5.70 -2.31 0.56
CA SER A 37 -6.92 -2.25 1.37
C SER A 37 -8.15 -2.69 0.57
N LYS A 38 -8.33 -2.14 -0.64
CA LYS A 38 -9.44 -2.51 -1.54
C LYS A 38 -9.39 -3.98 -1.96
N LEU A 39 -8.20 -4.51 -2.23
CA LEU A 39 -8.01 -5.91 -2.58
C LEU A 39 -8.26 -6.84 -1.40
N ASN A 40 -7.89 -6.44 -0.19
CA ASN A 40 -8.23 -7.18 1.02
C ASN A 40 -9.74 -7.18 1.28
N GLN A 41 -10.45 -6.08 0.98
CA GLN A 41 -11.92 -6.04 1.03
C GLN A 41 -12.52 -7.00 0.00
N LEU A 42 -12.00 -7.02 -1.23
CA LEU A 42 -12.41 -7.96 -2.26
C LEU A 42 -12.15 -9.41 -1.82
N LEU A 43 -10.94 -9.73 -1.37
CA LEU A 43 -10.57 -11.05 -0.87
C LEU A 43 -11.44 -11.47 0.31
N GLY A 44 -11.78 -10.55 1.21
CA GLY A 44 -12.73 -10.80 2.30
C GLY A 44 -14.12 -11.17 1.81
N SER A 45 -14.66 -10.44 0.82
CA SER A 45 -15.96 -10.74 0.22
C SER A 45 -15.97 -12.09 -0.54
N LEU A 46 -14.87 -12.41 -1.23
CA LEU A 46 -14.69 -13.69 -1.92
C LEU A 46 -14.54 -14.87 -0.93
N ASN A 47 -13.80 -14.69 0.17
CA ASN A 47 -13.67 -15.71 1.21
C ASN A 47 -14.99 -15.94 1.95
N LYS A 48 -15.80 -14.89 2.17
CA LYS A 48 -17.17 -15.05 2.70
C LYS A 48 -18.04 -15.87 1.74
N ALA A 49 -17.93 -15.64 0.44
CA ALA A 49 -18.60 -16.46 -0.57
C ALA A 49 -18.11 -17.92 -0.53
N ALA A 50 -16.81 -18.15 -0.38
CA ALA A 50 -16.23 -19.48 -0.28
C ALA A 50 -16.66 -20.22 1.00
N ALA A 51 -16.86 -19.51 2.11
CA ALA A 51 -17.36 -20.09 3.36
C ALA A 51 -18.82 -20.59 3.27
N GLY A 52 -19.59 -20.10 2.29
CA GLY A 52 -20.92 -20.61 1.98
C GLY A 52 -20.92 -21.93 1.22
N VAL A 53 -19.74 -22.45 0.84
CA VAL A 53 -19.57 -23.70 0.11
C VAL A 53 -19.29 -24.83 1.10
N ALA A 54 -19.94 -25.99 0.92
CA ALA A 54 -19.71 -27.16 1.76
C ALA A 54 -18.25 -27.64 1.67
N SER A 55 -17.70 -28.14 2.80
CA SER A 55 -16.30 -28.56 2.92
C SER A 55 -15.90 -29.68 1.96
N ASP A 56 -16.88 -30.50 1.55
CA ASP A 56 -16.77 -31.63 0.63
C ASP A 56 -17.10 -31.26 -0.84
N ALA A 57 -17.46 -30.00 -1.11
CA ALA A 57 -17.77 -29.54 -2.44
C ALA A 57 -16.55 -29.60 -3.38
N LYS A 58 -16.77 -30.11 -4.58
CA LYS A 58 -15.79 -30.24 -5.65
C LYS A 58 -15.72 -28.97 -6.49
N ALA A 59 -14.66 -28.83 -7.28
CA ALA A 59 -14.44 -27.65 -8.13
C ALA A 59 -15.59 -27.32 -9.09
N GLY A 60 -16.39 -28.33 -9.50
CA GLY A 60 -17.54 -28.16 -10.38
C GLY A 60 -18.85 -27.81 -9.66
N ASP A 61 -18.88 -27.79 -8.34
CA ASP A 61 -20.09 -27.50 -7.58
C ASP A 61 -20.41 -26.00 -7.64
N LYS A 62 -21.68 -25.69 -7.85
CA LYS A 62 -22.16 -24.31 -7.96
C LYS A 62 -22.09 -23.63 -6.61
N VAL A 63 -21.55 -22.42 -6.59
CA VAL A 63 -21.52 -21.55 -5.41
C VAL A 63 -22.69 -20.59 -5.47
N ASN A 64 -23.46 -20.52 -4.38
CA ASN A 64 -24.51 -19.53 -4.26
C ASN A 64 -23.90 -18.18 -3.84
N LEU A 65 -23.68 -17.30 -4.82
CA LEU A 65 -23.18 -15.95 -4.62
C LEU A 65 -24.27 -14.92 -4.32
N ALA A 66 -25.55 -15.31 -4.21
CA ALA A 66 -26.66 -14.35 -4.18
C ALA A 66 -26.57 -13.32 -3.04
N SER A 67 -26.02 -13.70 -1.89
CA SER A 67 -25.85 -12.81 -0.73
C SER A 67 -24.60 -11.93 -0.80
N THR A 68 -23.58 -12.32 -1.56
CA THR A 68 -22.26 -11.67 -1.58
C THR A 68 -21.92 -11.00 -2.92
N ALA A 69 -22.70 -11.26 -3.99
CA ALA A 69 -22.45 -10.75 -5.34
C ALA A 69 -22.41 -9.21 -5.41
N ALA A 70 -23.26 -8.51 -4.64
CA ALA A 70 -23.26 -7.05 -4.57
C ALA A 70 -21.97 -6.51 -3.92
N GLU A 71 -21.51 -7.15 -2.84
CA GLU A 71 -20.27 -6.79 -2.14
C GLU A 71 -19.06 -7.07 -3.02
N ILE A 72 -19.00 -8.23 -3.67
CA ILE A 72 -17.92 -8.62 -4.59
C ILE A 72 -17.86 -7.67 -5.77
N LYS A 73 -19.00 -7.30 -6.36
CA LYS A 73 -19.06 -6.32 -7.46
C LYS A 73 -18.56 -4.95 -7.05
N THR A 74 -18.99 -4.46 -5.88
CA THR A 74 -18.56 -3.16 -5.35
C THR A 74 -17.07 -3.16 -5.02
N ALA A 75 -16.56 -4.24 -4.41
CA ALA A 75 -15.15 -4.38 -4.06
C ALA A 75 -14.25 -4.57 -5.29
N ALA A 76 -14.73 -5.24 -6.33
CA ALA A 76 -13.99 -5.37 -7.59
C ALA A 76 -13.92 -4.04 -8.34
N GLN A 77 -15.02 -3.28 -8.38
CA GLN A 77 -15.04 -1.94 -8.95
C GLN A 77 -14.10 -0.98 -8.20
N SER A 78 -14.08 -1.03 -6.87
CA SER A 78 -13.21 -0.16 -6.07
C SER A 78 -11.73 -0.50 -6.24
N ALA A 79 -11.40 -1.79 -6.39
CA ALA A 79 -10.07 -2.29 -6.70
C ALA A 79 -9.66 -2.16 -8.18
N ASN A 80 -10.59 -1.74 -9.06
CA ASN A 80 -10.40 -1.64 -10.50
C ASN A 80 -9.99 -2.99 -11.14
N ILE A 81 -10.52 -4.09 -10.60
CA ILE A 81 -10.31 -5.45 -11.11
C ILE A 81 -11.51 -5.84 -11.96
N THR A 82 -11.22 -6.37 -13.15
CA THR A 82 -12.23 -7.03 -13.98
C THR A 82 -12.62 -8.36 -13.34
N LEU A 83 -13.87 -8.47 -12.88
CA LEU A 83 -14.43 -9.73 -12.44
C LEU A 83 -14.56 -10.69 -13.62
N PRO A 84 -14.19 -11.97 -13.46
CA PRO A 84 -14.55 -13.01 -14.42
C PRO A 84 -16.07 -13.00 -14.62
N THR A 85 -16.51 -13.15 -15.88
CA THR A 85 -17.93 -13.10 -16.24
C THR A 85 -18.76 -14.12 -15.45
N GLU A 86 -18.13 -15.23 -15.12
CA GLU A 86 -18.65 -16.39 -14.38
C GLU A 86 -18.92 -16.06 -12.89
N LEU A 87 -18.19 -15.12 -12.31
CA LEU A 87 -18.29 -14.67 -10.91
C LEU A 87 -19.18 -13.42 -10.73
N GLY A 88 -19.86 -12.96 -11.78
CA GLY A 88 -20.78 -11.81 -11.72
C GLY A 88 -20.41 -10.62 -12.59
N GLY A 89 -19.52 -10.78 -13.58
CA GLY A 89 -19.28 -9.77 -14.62
C GLY A 89 -20.46 -9.53 -15.58
N GLY A 90 -21.53 -10.35 -15.49
CA GLY A 90 -22.79 -10.20 -16.24
C GLY A 90 -24.03 -10.40 -15.38
N THR A 91 -25.22 -10.16 -15.96
CA THR A 91 -26.55 -10.17 -15.29
C THR A 91 -27.04 -11.54 -14.79
N LYS A 92 -26.22 -12.59 -14.86
CA LYS A 92 -26.49 -13.89 -14.25
C LYS A 92 -25.22 -14.42 -13.57
N ALA A 93 -25.13 -14.30 -12.25
CA ALA A 93 -24.16 -15.00 -11.40
C ALA A 93 -24.48 -16.52 -11.29
N ALA A 94 -25.01 -17.13 -12.35
CA ALA A 94 -25.73 -18.41 -12.29
C ALA A 94 -24.82 -19.66 -12.41
N ASP A 95 -23.54 -19.48 -12.74
CA ASP A 95 -22.63 -20.58 -13.03
C ASP A 95 -21.24 -20.46 -12.37
N ALA A 96 -21.10 -19.61 -11.34
CA ALA A 96 -19.86 -19.58 -10.56
C ALA A 96 -19.68 -20.93 -9.86
N ASN A 97 -18.63 -21.65 -10.25
CA ASN A 97 -18.24 -22.89 -9.59
C ASN A 97 -17.15 -22.65 -8.55
N LYS A 98 -17.01 -23.58 -7.60
CA LYS A 98 -16.02 -23.47 -6.52
C LYS A 98 -14.60 -23.30 -7.08
N GLY A 99 -14.27 -24.00 -8.17
CA GLY A 99 -12.95 -23.91 -8.80
C GLY A 99 -12.63 -22.51 -9.35
N GLN A 100 -13.62 -21.83 -9.94
CA GLN A 100 -13.49 -20.46 -10.43
C GLN A 100 -13.37 -19.47 -9.29
N LEU A 101 -14.16 -19.63 -8.23
CA LEU A 101 -14.08 -18.79 -7.04
C LEU A 101 -12.70 -18.94 -6.39
N ASP A 102 -12.24 -20.16 -6.17
CA ASP A 102 -10.92 -20.45 -5.60
C ASP A 102 -9.80 -19.93 -6.50
N GLY A 103 -9.90 -20.13 -7.82
CA GLY A 103 -8.94 -19.62 -8.80
C GLY A 103 -8.84 -18.09 -8.78
N PHE A 104 -9.97 -17.41 -8.69
CA PHE A 104 -10.00 -15.95 -8.59
C PHE A 104 -9.50 -15.45 -7.22
N ILE A 105 -9.81 -16.15 -6.12
CA ILE A 105 -9.22 -15.86 -4.79
C ILE A 105 -7.69 -15.97 -4.86
N GLN A 106 -7.16 -17.01 -5.50
CA GLN A 106 -5.71 -17.16 -5.69
C GLN A 106 -5.12 -16.05 -6.55
N GLN A 107 -5.82 -15.61 -7.60
CA GLN A 107 -5.39 -14.49 -8.42
C GLN A 107 -5.33 -13.18 -7.62
N VAL A 108 -6.38 -12.86 -6.87
CA VAL A 108 -6.43 -11.66 -6.01
C VAL A 108 -5.35 -11.74 -4.93
N LYS A 109 -5.13 -12.91 -4.32
CA LYS A 109 -4.06 -13.13 -3.34
C LYS A 109 -2.68 -12.91 -3.95
N SER A 110 -2.41 -13.49 -5.13
CA SER A 110 -1.15 -13.30 -5.84
C SER A 110 -0.90 -11.81 -6.17
N GLN A 111 -1.94 -11.07 -6.54
CA GLN A 111 -1.84 -9.62 -6.74
C GLN A 111 -1.52 -8.88 -5.44
N ILE A 112 -2.19 -9.21 -4.34
CA ILE A 112 -1.91 -8.65 -3.00
C ILE A 112 -0.45 -8.93 -2.62
N ASP A 113 0.02 -10.16 -2.77
CA ASP A 113 1.38 -10.56 -2.42
C ASP A 113 2.41 -9.78 -3.26
N SER A 114 2.17 -9.63 -4.56
CA SER A 114 3.00 -8.83 -5.46
C SER A 114 3.06 -7.34 -5.03
N MET A 115 1.91 -6.74 -4.72
CA MET A 115 1.84 -5.36 -4.25
C MET A 115 2.45 -5.16 -2.86
N SER A 116 2.26 -6.12 -1.95
CA SER A 116 2.86 -6.10 -0.61
C SER A 116 4.38 -6.18 -0.69
N ASN A 117 4.93 -7.04 -1.53
CA ASN A 117 6.38 -7.12 -1.75
C ASN A 117 6.93 -5.80 -2.34
N SER A 118 6.24 -5.23 -3.34
CA SER A 118 6.59 -3.92 -3.89
C SER A 118 6.57 -2.81 -2.84
N GLN A 119 5.57 -2.81 -1.95
CA GLN A 119 5.47 -1.87 -0.85
C GLN A 119 6.61 -2.02 0.16
N GLN A 120 6.99 -3.24 0.54
CA GLN A 120 8.11 -3.50 1.45
C GLN A 120 9.42 -2.94 0.89
N MET A 121 9.66 -3.13 -0.41
CA MET A 121 10.81 -2.56 -1.12
C MET A 121 10.79 -1.02 -1.09
N ASP A 122 9.63 -0.40 -1.34
CA ASP A 122 9.50 1.04 -1.30
C ASP A 122 9.65 1.62 0.10
N MET A 123 9.24 0.88 1.14
CA MET A 123 9.45 1.28 2.53
C MET A 123 10.94 1.29 2.90
N LEU A 124 11.72 0.30 2.46
CA LEU A 124 13.18 0.30 2.62
C LEU A 124 13.84 1.45 1.85
N ARG A 125 13.35 1.76 0.64
CA ARG A 125 13.82 2.91 -0.14
C ARG A 125 13.51 4.23 0.55
N LEU A 126 12.31 4.39 1.11
CA LEU A 126 11.91 5.57 1.87
C LEU A 126 12.79 5.78 3.10
N GLN A 127 13.11 4.71 3.84
CA GLN A 127 14.05 4.78 4.96
C GLN A 127 15.43 5.24 4.49
N SER A 128 15.94 4.65 3.40
CA SER A 128 17.24 5.05 2.81
C SER A 128 17.24 6.51 2.33
N LEU A 129 16.19 6.97 1.66
CA LEU A 129 16.07 8.36 1.21
C LEU A 129 15.93 9.34 2.38
N SER A 130 15.18 8.97 3.42
CA SER A 130 15.06 9.77 4.63
C SER A 130 16.42 9.94 5.32
N ASN A 131 17.20 8.85 5.42
CA ASN A 131 18.55 8.89 5.94
C ASN A 131 19.47 9.78 5.08
N LYS A 132 19.45 9.63 3.75
CA LYS A 132 20.23 10.48 2.83
C LYS A 132 19.84 11.95 2.90
N ARG A 133 18.55 12.27 3.07
CA ARG A 133 18.07 13.65 3.26
C ARG A 133 18.57 14.23 4.58
N ASN A 134 18.48 13.46 5.66
CA ASN A 134 18.97 13.88 6.97
C ASN A 134 20.49 14.11 6.94
N GLU A 135 21.25 13.22 6.30
CA GLU A 135 22.69 13.39 6.09
C GLU A 135 23.04 14.62 5.22
N ALA A 136 22.28 14.86 4.15
CA ALA A 136 22.49 16.03 3.29
C ALA A 136 22.22 17.34 4.04
N ARG A 137 21.14 17.39 4.84
CA ARG A 137 20.79 18.54 5.69
C ARG A 137 21.82 18.76 6.81
N CYS A 138 22.34 17.68 7.39
CA CYS A 138 23.40 17.72 8.41
C CYS A 138 24.72 18.29 7.83
N ARG A 139 25.03 18.04 6.54
CA ARG A 139 26.26 18.56 5.88
C ARG A 139 26.15 20.01 5.38
N THR A 140 24.95 20.49 5.02
CA THR A 140 24.72 21.89 4.61
C THR A 140 24.70 22.87 5.77
N ALA A 141 24.42 22.39 6.98
CA ALA A 141 24.49 23.19 8.19
C ALA A 141 25.94 23.19 8.67
N ALA A 142 26.68 24.28 8.44
CA ALA A 142 27.95 24.53 9.12
C ALA A 142 27.69 24.75 10.63
N VAL A 143 27.44 23.66 11.36
CA VAL A 143 27.26 23.65 12.82
C VAL A 143 28.30 22.70 13.41
N PRO A 144 29.09 23.13 14.40
CA PRO A 144 30.08 22.27 15.02
C PRO A 144 29.36 21.23 15.89
N SER A 145 29.95 20.04 15.92
CA SER A 145 29.64 18.91 16.79
C SER A 145 28.48 18.00 16.37
N SER A 146 28.82 16.72 16.32
CA SER A 146 28.05 15.51 16.08
C SER A 146 26.87 15.26 17.04
N ALA A 147 26.45 16.24 17.84
CA ALA A 147 25.42 16.08 18.86
C ALA A 147 23.99 16.27 18.33
N THR A 148 23.77 17.16 17.36
CA THR A 148 22.41 17.57 16.95
C THR A 148 21.71 16.63 15.96
N CYS A 149 22.44 15.79 15.22
CA CYS A 149 21.82 14.86 14.27
C CYS A 149 21.17 13.63 14.96
N ALA A 150 21.48 13.35 16.24
CA ALA A 150 20.80 12.33 17.05
C ALA A 150 19.55 12.88 17.79
N GLU A 151 19.61 14.11 18.31
CA GLU A 151 18.51 14.71 19.09
C GLU A 151 17.27 15.07 18.25
N ILE A 152 17.44 15.46 16.99
CA ILE A 152 16.30 15.80 16.11
C ILE A 152 15.44 14.56 15.80
N ASN A 153 16.02 13.36 15.81
CA ASN A 153 15.26 12.13 15.54
C ASN A 153 14.47 11.63 16.77
N HIS A 154 14.89 12.01 17.98
CA HIS A 154 14.23 11.61 19.23
C HIS A 154 13.07 12.54 19.62
N HIS A 155 13.13 13.83 19.27
CA HIS A 155 12.07 14.79 19.63
C HIS A 155 10.77 14.66 18.82
N ARG A 156 10.80 14.12 17.59
CA ARG A 156 9.56 13.91 16.80
C ARG A 156 8.77 12.65 17.16
N PHE A 157 9.33 11.76 17.98
CA PHE A 157 8.61 10.55 18.42
C PHE A 157 7.74 10.80 19.67
N PHE A 158 8.01 11.87 20.43
CA PHE A 158 7.32 12.14 21.70
C PHE A 158 6.16 13.15 21.62
N GLU A 159 6.08 14.00 20.58
CA GLU A 159 4.98 14.98 20.45
C GLU A 159 3.73 14.45 19.72
N GLY A 160 3.77 13.21 19.20
CA GLY A 160 2.65 12.60 18.47
C GLY A 160 1.68 11.76 19.33
N LEU A 161 1.96 11.56 20.61
CA LEU A 161 1.23 10.59 21.47
C LEU A 161 0.23 11.23 22.47
N HIS A 162 0.02 12.54 22.45
CA HIS A 162 -0.86 13.23 23.41
C HIS A 162 -2.20 13.73 22.84
N HIS A 163 -2.70 13.15 21.74
CA HIS A 163 -4.04 13.48 21.22
C HIS A 163 -4.78 12.29 20.60
N VAL A 164 -4.68 11.11 21.23
CA VAL A 164 -5.59 9.99 20.98
C VAL A 164 -6.14 9.48 22.31
N ASP A 165 -6.87 10.34 23.02
CA ASP A 165 -7.76 9.93 24.11
C ASP A 165 -9.06 10.72 23.97
N CYS A 166 -9.94 10.23 23.10
CA CYS A 166 -11.38 10.48 23.16
C CYS A 166 -12.11 9.50 22.22
N TRP A 167 -12.06 8.21 22.56
CA TRP A 167 -13.09 7.23 22.18
C TRP A 167 -13.01 6.02 23.13
N GLN A 168 -13.29 6.26 24.42
CA GLN A 168 -14.09 5.37 25.27
C GLN A 168 -14.51 6.10 26.54
#